data_AF-A0A2D7JUT5-F1
#
_entry.id   AF-A0A2D7JUT5-F1
#
_cell.length_a   1.000
_cell.length_b   1.000
_cell.length_c   1.000
_cell.angle_alpha   90.00
_cell.angle_beta   90.00
_cell.angle_gamma   90.00
#
_symmetry.space_group_name_H-M   'P 1'
#
loop_
_entity.id
_entity.type
_entity.pdbx_description
1 polymer ?
#
loop_
_entity_poly.entity_id
_entity_poly.type
_entity_poly.pdbx_seq_one_letter_code
_entity_poly.pdbx_strand_id
1 'polypeptide(L)'
;MNFESAPVKWDRNVDPKIWGAGTWKLLHALAWAYPECPTTADERRVTDFMYSLVHALPCFKCRKHLHELLNKNPPAGVKVQSRSAFREYMVELHNEVNKLVGNSQLAMDEALAIHGYSHHGEISSDQSARNGYVHAATTLAAIIVVAGCIALLISPSITPEVRGSRKKLWRESVHLGY
;
A
#
# COMPACT_ATOMS: atom_id res chain seq x y z
N MET A 1 -10.74 -12.29 -32.92
CA MET A 1 -11.97 -11.51 -33.17
C MET A 1 -11.91 -11.00 -34.60
N ASN A 2 -12.97 -11.15 -35.39
CA ASN A 2 -12.98 -10.68 -36.77
C ASN A 2 -13.39 -9.20 -36.81
N PHE A 3 -12.43 -8.31 -37.10
CA PHE A 3 -12.64 -6.84 -37.10
C PHE A 3 -13.42 -6.34 -38.33
N GLU A 4 -13.84 -7.25 -39.20
CA GLU A 4 -14.54 -6.96 -40.46
C GLU A 4 -16.05 -6.75 -40.32
N SER A 5 -16.61 -6.92 -39.11
CA SER A 5 -17.97 -6.40 -38.86
C SER A 5 -17.90 -4.87 -38.87
N ALA A 6 -18.69 -4.26 -39.77
CA ALA A 6 -18.60 -2.86 -40.19
C ALA A 6 -18.19 -1.89 -39.06
N PRO A 7 -17.27 -0.94 -39.32
CA PRO A 7 -16.78 -0.03 -38.29
C PRO A 7 -17.96 0.64 -37.62
N VAL A 8 -18.00 0.62 -36.28
CA VAL A 8 -19.01 1.35 -35.52
C VAL A 8 -19.04 2.77 -36.05
N LYS A 9 -20.14 3.15 -36.71
CA LYS A 9 -20.25 4.37 -37.50
C LYS A 9 -20.50 5.56 -36.58
N TRP A 10 -19.50 5.88 -35.78
CA TRP A 10 -19.41 7.14 -35.06
C TRP A 10 -19.00 8.21 -36.08
N ASP A 11 -19.89 9.16 -36.33
CA ASP A 11 -19.69 10.30 -37.22
C ASP A 11 -18.72 11.34 -36.65
N ARG A 12 -18.47 11.30 -35.33
CA ARG A 12 -17.61 12.25 -34.62
C ARG A 12 -16.44 11.57 -33.93
N ASN A 13 -15.29 12.21 -34.02
CA ASN A 13 -14.07 11.88 -33.29
C ASN A 13 -13.86 12.93 -32.20
N VAL A 14 -13.68 12.51 -30.94
CA VAL A 14 -13.46 13.40 -29.80
C VAL A 14 -11.97 13.37 -29.44
N ASP A 15 -11.35 14.55 -29.31
CA ASP A 15 -9.94 14.69 -28.97
C ASP A 15 -9.59 13.90 -27.69
N PRO A 16 -8.63 12.95 -27.74
CA PRO A 16 -8.17 12.20 -26.58
C PRO A 16 -7.71 13.05 -25.39
N LYS A 17 -7.33 14.31 -25.60
CA LYS A 17 -6.98 15.23 -24.51
C LYS A 17 -8.12 15.45 -23.51
N ILE A 18 -9.37 15.26 -23.93
CA ILE A 18 -10.55 15.49 -23.08
C ILE A 18 -10.87 14.28 -22.22
N TRP A 19 -10.71 13.06 -22.75
CA TRP A 19 -11.19 11.83 -22.11
C TRP A 19 -10.08 10.83 -21.77
N GLY A 20 -8.95 10.85 -22.48
CA GLY A 20 -7.90 9.83 -22.43
C GLY A 20 -7.30 9.65 -21.04
N ALA A 21 -6.96 10.76 -20.37
CA ALA A 21 -6.45 10.71 -19.00
C ALA A 21 -7.46 10.12 -18.01
N GLY A 22 -8.76 10.40 -18.20
CA GLY A 22 -9.83 9.84 -17.38
C GLY A 22 -9.98 8.32 -17.58
N THR A 23 -9.95 7.88 -18.84
CA THR A 23 -9.98 6.44 -19.17
C THR A 23 -8.79 5.71 -18.57
N TRP A 24 -7.57 6.23 -18.72
CA TRP A 24 -6.39 5.59 -18.12
C TRP A 24 -6.46 5.52 -16.60
N LYS A 25 -6.95 6.56 -15.93
CA LYS A 25 -7.19 6.53 -14.48
C LYS A 25 -8.16 5.41 -14.09
N LEU A 26 -9.24 5.21 -14.83
CA LEU A 26 -10.19 4.12 -14.60
C LEU A 26 -9.52 2.75 -14.80
N LEU A 27 -8.77 2.58 -15.89
CA LEU A 27 -8.12 1.31 -16.22
C LEU A 27 -7.06 0.91 -15.19
N HIS A 28 -6.24 1.87 -14.75
CA HIS A 28 -5.29 1.64 -13.68
C HIS A 28 -6.01 1.37 -12.35
N ALA A 29 -7.06 2.12 -11.99
CA ALA A 29 -7.84 1.82 -10.79
C ALA A 29 -8.44 0.40 -10.81
N LEU A 30 -8.95 -0.06 -11.96
CA LEU A 30 -9.45 -1.42 -12.15
C LEU A 30 -8.33 -2.45 -11.93
N ALA A 31 -7.13 -2.22 -12.48
CA ALA A 31 -6.01 -3.13 -12.32
C ALA A 31 -5.49 -3.19 -10.86
N TRP A 32 -5.50 -2.07 -10.14
CA TRP A 32 -5.10 -2.03 -8.74
C TRP A 32 -6.12 -2.69 -7.81
N ALA A 33 -7.42 -2.56 -8.11
CA ALA A 33 -8.48 -3.17 -7.31
C ALA A 33 -8.75 -4.65 -7.68
N TYR A 34 -8.11 -5.17 -8.72
CA TYR A 34 -8.34 -6.53 -9.21
C TYR A 34 -8.02 -7.58 -8.13
N PRO A 35 -8.70 -8.75 -8.08
CA PRO A 35 -8.44 -9.77 -7.06
C PRO A 35 -7.03 -10.37 -7.21
N GLU A 36 -6.38 -10.75 -6.10
CA GLU A 36 -5.15 -11.56 -6.16
C GLU A 36 -5.41 -12.96 -6.70
N CYS A 37 -6.57 -13.54 -6.35
CA CYS A 37 -7.03 -14.83 -6.85
C CYS A 37 -8.35 -14.65 -7.61
N PRO A 38 -8.32 -14.18 -8.87
CA PRO A 38 -9.52 -13.96 -9.67
C PRO A 38 -10.21 -15.29 -10.02
N THR A 39 -11.53 -15.26 -10.13
CA THR A 39 -12.27 -16.40 -10.69
C THR A 39 -12.16 -16.39 -12.22
N THR A 40 -12.44 -17.53 -12.88
CA THR A 40 -12.55 -17.58 -14.35
C THR A 40 -13.57 -16.57 -14.89
N ALA A 41 -14.61 -16.25 -14.12
CA ALA A 41 -15.57 -15.23 -14.50
C ALA A 41 -14.97 -13.82 -14.44
N ASP A 42 -14.12 -13.52 -13.46
CA ASP A 42 -13.43 -12.23 -13.34
C ASP A 42 -12.42 -12.03 -14.47
N GLU A 43 -11.63 -13.07 -14.77
CA GLU A 43 -10.70 -13.09 -15.91
C GLU A 43 -11.44 -12.82 -17.22
N ARG A 44 -12.57 -13.50 -17.45
CA ARG A 44 -13.40 -13.31 -18.64
C ARG A 44 -13.96 -11.90 -18.72
N ARG A 45 -14.50 -11.36 -17.61
CA ARG A 45 -15.09 -10.01 -17.58
C ARG A 45 -14.06 -8.94 -17.88
N VAL A 46 -12.87 -9.01 -17.31
CA VAL A 46 -11.83 -8.02 -17.57
C VAL A 46 -11.30 -8.13 -18.99
N THR A 47 -11.12 -9.35 -19.50
CA THR A 47 -10.73 -9.60 -20.90
C THR A 47 -11.76 -9.00 -21.87
N ASP A 48 -13.06 -9.30 -21.67
CA ASP A 48 -14.16 -8.80 -22.48
C ASP A 48 -14.26 -7.27 -22.40
N PHE A 49 -14.07 -6.69 -21.21
CA PHE A 49 -14.04 -5.24 -21.00
C PHE A 49 -12.92 -4.58 -21.81
N MET A 50 -11.70 -5.12 -21.76
CA MET A 50 -10.57 -4.59 -22.53
C MET A 50 -10.83 -4.67 -24.04
N TYR A 51 -11.38 -5.77 -24.54
CA TYR A 51 -11.77 -5.87 -25.95
C TYR A 51 -12.92 -4.91 -26.32
N SER A 52 -13.85 -4.64 -25.40
CA SER A 52 -14.96 -3.72 -25.64
C SER A 52 -14.48 -2.27 -25.87
N LEU A 53 -13.35 -1.88 -25.28
CA LEU A 53 -12.74 -0.56 -25.53
C LEU A 53 -12.42 -0.34 -27.00
N VAL A 54 -12.05 -1.38 -27.73
CA VAL A 54 -11.78 -1.30 -29.17
C VAL A 54 -13.00 -0.78 -29.95
N HIS A 55 -14.22 -0.99 -29.45
CA HIS A 55 -15.44 -0.49 -30.08
C HIS A 55 -15.93 0.82 -29.44
N ALA A 56 -15.67 1.01 -28.15
CA ALA A 56 -16.24 2.09 -27.35
C ALA A 56 -15.43 3.39 -27.35
N LEU A 57 -14.11 3.36 -27.60
CA LEU A 57 -13.31 4.59 -27.54
C LEU A 57 -13.82 5.62 -28.57
N PRO A 58 -14.03 6.88 -28.18
CA PRO A 58 -14.61 7.92 -29.04
C PRO A 58 -13.58 8.52 -30.02
N CYS A 59 -12.65 7.69 -30.48
CA CYS A 59 -11.58 8.07 -31.40
C CYS A 59 -11.21 6.92 -32.33
N PHE A 60 -11.42 7.11 -33.63
CA PHE A 60 -11.21 6.07 -34.65
C PHE A 60 -9.78 5.53 -34.67
N LYS A 61 -8.78 6.43 -34.70
CA LYS A 61 -7.36 6.05 -34.70
C LYS A 61 -6.99 5.30 -33.41
N CYS A 62 -7.53 5.75 -32.28
CA CYS A 62 -7.32 5.13 -30.98
C CYS A 62 -7.88 3.70 -30.93
N ARG A 63 -9.09 3.49 -31.46
CA ARG A 63 -9.70 2.14 -31.61
C ARG A 63 -8.82 1.22 -32.45
N LYS A 64 -8.37 1.70 -33.62
CA LYS A 64 -7.50 0.93 -34.51
C LYS A 64 -6.18 0.54 -33.85
N HIS A 65 -5.50 1.50 -33.22
CA HIS A 65 -4.24 1.22 -32.52
C HIS A 65 -4.45 0.27 -31.34
N LEU A 66 -5.50 0.46 -30.54
CA LEU A 66 -5.78 -0.45 -29.43
C LEU A 66 -6.07 -1.87 -29.94
N HIS A 67 -6.84 -2.02 -31.03
CA HIS A 67 -7.05 -3.31 -31.66
C HIS A 67 -5.74 -4.01 -32.04
N GLU A 68 -4.83 -3.29 -32.70
CA GLU A 68 -3.51 -3.81 -33.08
C GLU A 68 -2.69 -4.22 -31.85
N LEU A 69 -2.68 -3.39 -30.80
CA LEU A 69 -1.99 -3.69 -29.54
C LEU A 69 -2.57 -4.92 -28.83
N LEU A 70 -3.90 -5.06 -28.74
CA LEU A 70 -4.54 -6.20 -28.10
C LEU A 70 -4.40 -7.49 -28.93
N ASN A 71 -4.26 -7.40 -30.25
CA ASN A 71 -3.94 -8.57 -31.09
C ASN A 71 -2.50 -9.02 -30.91
N LYS A 72 -1.56 -8.08 -30.80
CA LYS A 72 -0.14 -8.36 -30.52
C LYS A 72 0.06 -8.88 -29.10
N ASN A 73 -0.65 -8.31 -28.13
CA ASN A 73 -0.49 -8.59 -26.71
C ASN A 73 -1.85 -8.75 -26.02
N PRO A 74 -2.51 -9.93 -26.16
CA PRO A 74 -3.87 -10.14 -25.64
C PRO A 74 -3.99 -9.96 -24.11
N PRO A 75 -5.08 -9.35 -23.60
CA PRO A 75 -5.35 -9.16 -22.17
C PRO A 75 -5.94 -10.44 -21.55
N ALA A 76 -5.29 -11.59 -21.73
CA ALA A 76 -5.83 -12.90 -21.36
C ALA A 76 -4.74 -13.85 -20.83
N GLY A 77 -5.17 -14.96 -20.23
CA GLY A 77 -4.27 -15.97 -19.66
C GLY A 77 -3.47 -15.39 -18.50
N VAL A 78 -2.16 -15.63 -18.49
CA VAL A 78 -1.24 -15.23 -17.40
C VAL A 78 -1.34 -13.77 -16.99
N LYS A 79 -1.80 -12.89 -17.88
CA LYS A 79 -1.89 -11.44 -17.65
C LYS A 79 -3.08 -11.01 -16.80
N VAL A 80 -4.04 -11.89 -16.59
CA VAL A 80 -5.25 -11.62 -15.79
C VAL A 80 -5.44 -12.64 -14.67
N GLN A 81 -4.42 -13.47 -14.40
CA GLN A 81 -4.45 -14.51 -13.37
C GLN A 81 -4.19 -14.00 -11.95
N SER A 82 -3.77 -12.74 -11.80
CA SER A 82 -3.60 -12.08 -10.51
C SER A 82 -3.65 -10.57 -10.65
N ARG A 83 -3.75 -9.86 -9.52
CA ARG A 83 -3.64 -8.41 -9.46
C ARG A 83 -2.28 -7.91 -9.92
N SER A 84 -1.19 -8.56 -9.52
CA SER A 84 0.16 -8.19 -9.98
C SER A 84 0.28 -8.29 -11.51
N ALA A 85 -0.14 -9.41 -12.09
CA ALA A 85 -0.07 -9.63 -13.53
C ALA A 85 -0.92 -8.61 -14.30
N PHE A 86 -2.12 -8.30 -13.81
CA PHE A 86 -2.98 -7.34 -14.50
C PHE A 86 -2.50 -5.89 -14.37
N ARG A 87 -1.88 -5.52 -13.24
CA ARG A 87 -1.18 -4.23 -13.09
C ARG A 87 -0.02 -4.10 -14.07
N GLU A 88 0.83 -5.11 -14.16
CA GLU A 88 1.96 -5.16 -15.10
C GLU A 88 1.48 -4.99 -16.53
N TYR A 89 0.47 -5.78 -16.92
CA TYR A 89 -0.12 -5.66 -18.24
C TYR A 89 -0.67 -4.26 -18.54
N MET A 90 -1.34 -3.62 -17.57
CA MET A 90 -1.91 -2.29 -17.77
C MET A 90 -0.83 -1.22 -17.98
N VAL A 91 0.28 -1.29 -17.22
CA VAL A 91 1.43 -0.39 -17.39
C VAL A 91 2.11 -0.62 -18.73
N GLU A 92 2.34 -1.88 -19.12
CA GLU A 92 2.89 -2.23 -20.43
C GLU A 92 2.04 -1.70 -21.58
N LEU A 93 0.72 -1.91 -21.53
CA LEU A 93 -0.20 -1.43 -22.54
C LEU A 93 -0.18 0.10 -22.65
N HIS A 94 -0.15 0.81 -21.51
CA HIS A 94 -0.05 2.27 -21.49
C HIS A 94 1.27 2.75 -22.08
N ASN A 95 2.38 2.05 -21.79
CA ASN A 95 3.70 2.36 -22.35
C ASN A 95 3.78 2.14 -23.87
N GLU A 96 3.16 1.08 -24.40
CA GLU A 96 3.07 0.90 -25.86
C GLU A 96 2.28 2.06 -26.51
N VAL A 97 1.23 2.56 -25.86
CA VAL A 97 0.51 3.75 -26.34
C VAL A 97 1.38 5.01 -26.23
N ASN A 98 2.11 5.20 -25.13
CA ASN A 98 3.03 6.32 -24.95
C ASN A 98 4.09 6.35 -26.05
N LYS A 99 4.67 5.18 -26.36
CA LYS A 99 5.62 5.03 -27.47
C LYS A 99 5.01 5.43 -28.82
N LEU A 100 3.76 5.03 -29.10
CA LEU A 100 3.06 5.40 -30.35
C LEU A 100 2.82 6.90 -30.49
N VAL A 101 2.66 7.63 -29.37
CA VAL A 101 2.38 9.08 -29.39
C VAL A 101 3.60 9.94 -29.04
N GLY A 102 4.76 9.34 -28.80
CA GLY A 102 6.01 10.04 -28.50
C GLY A 102 6.15 10.53 -27.05
N ASN A 103 5.40 9.95 -26.12
CA ASN A 103 5.51 10.23 -24.69
C ASN A 103 6.56 9.33 -24.02
N SER A 104 7.04 9.76 -22.84
CA SER A 104 7.90 8.95 -21.98
C SER A 104 7.19 7.67 -21.52
N GLN A 105 7.96 6.60 -21.40
CA GLN A 105 7.51 5.35 -20.79
C GLN A 105 7.82 5.39 -19.30
N LEU A 106 6.96 4.77 -18.50
CA LEU A 106 7.11 4.71 -17.05
C LEU A 106 7.60 3.34 -16.62
N ALA A 107 8.52 3.31 -15.66
CA ALA A 107 8.80 2.12 -14.88
C ALA A 107 7.62 1.81 -13.94
N MET A 108 7.58 0.59 -13.40
CA MET A 108 6.47 0.15 -12.56
C MET A 108 6.37 0.97 -11.26
N ASP A 109 7.50 1.28 -10.62
CA ASP A 109 7.57 2.13 -9.44
C ASP A 109 7.06 3.56 -9.71
N GLU A 110 7.40 4.13 -10.87
CA GLU A 110 6.88 5.43 -11.30
C GLU A 110 5.37 5.37 -11.55
N ALA A 111 4.88 4.32 -12.22
CA ALA A 111 3.46 4.11 -12.45
C ALA A 111 2.69 3.94 -11.13
N LEU A 112 3.26 3.25 -10.15
CA LEU A 112 2.73 3.14 -8.79
C LEU A 112 2.70 4.49 -8.09
N ALA A 113 3.72 5.34 -8.23
CA ALA A 113 3.71 6.68 -7.64
C ALA A 113 2.61 7.59 -8.22
N ILE A 114 2.31 7.44 -9.50
CA ILE A 114 1.33 8.29 -10.21
C ILE A 114 -0.11 7.78 -10.05
N HIS A 115 -0.30 6.46 -10.14
CA HIS A 115 -1.62 5.82 -10.17
C HIS A 115 -1.97 5.07 -8.89
N GLY A 116 -0.99 4.83 -8.02
CA GLY A 116 -1.16 4.22 -6.71
C GLY A 116 -1.99 5.12 -5.83
N TYR A 117 -3.31 4.87 -5.86
CA TYR A 117 -4.20 5.23 -4.77
C TYR A 117 -3.52 4.83 -3.47
N SER A 118 -3.54 5.76 -2.51
CA SER A 118 -2.92 5.63 -1.20
C SER A 118 -3.17 4.23 -0.64
N HIS A 119 -2.10 3.59 -0.13
CA HIS A 119 -2.09 2.29 0.56
C HIS A 119 -2.97 2.25 1.83
N HIS A 120 -4.23 2.69 1.78
CA HIS A 120 -5.21 2.49 2.84
C HIS A 120 -5.76 1.07 2.73
N GLY A 121 -4.92 0.04 2.94
CA GLY A 121 -5.44 -1.33 2.96
C GLY A 121 -4.42 -2.45 3.10
N GLU A 122 -3.19 -2.29 2.61
CA GLU A 122 -2.16 -3.33 2.78
C GLU A 122 -1.19 -2.89 3.90
N ILE A 123 -1.46 -3.34 5.13
CA ILE A 123 -0.44 -3.35 6.17
C ILE A 123 0.60 -4.36 5.70
N SER A 124 1.78 -3.90 5.30
CA SER A 124 2.88 -4.81 4.98
C SER A 124 3.15 -5.72 6.18
N SER A 125 3.55 -6.97 5.94
CA SER A 125 3.93 -7.92 7.00
C SER A 125 4.90 -7.28 8.01
N ASP A 126 5.80 -6.46 7.50
CA ASP A 126 6.82 -5.77 8.26
C ASP A 126 6.23 -4.65 9.14
N GLN A 127 5.23 -3.93 8.63
CA GLN A 127 4.49 -2.93 9.39
C GLN A 127 3.64 -3.59 10.49
N SER A 128 3.03 -4.75 10.21
CA SER A 128 2.28 -5.53 11.21
C SER A 128 3.20 -6.03 12.33
N ALA A 129 4.35 -6.60 11.98
CA ALA A 129 5.37 -7.06 12.92
C ALA A 129 5.91 -5.91 13.78
N ARG A 130 6.20 -4.75 13.17
CA ARG A 130 6.65 -3.55 13.88
C ARG A 130 5.59 -3.04 14.88
N ASN A 131 4.32 -2.99 14.48
CA ASN A 131 3.24 -2.58 15.36
C ASN A 131 3.09 -3.54 16.55
N GLY A 132 3.21 -4.86 16.31
CA GLY A 132 3.23 -5.86 17.37
C GLY A 132 4.35 -5.65 18.39
N TYR A 133 5.58 -5.40 17.91
CA TYR A 133 6.72 -5.12 18.77
C TYR A 133 6.54 -3.85 19.61
N VAL A 134 6.11 -2.74 18.99
CA VAL A 134 5.89 -1.47 19.71
C VAL A 134 4.81 -1.63 20.77
N HIS A 135 3.73 -2.35 20.47
CA HIS A 135 2.68 -2.62 21.46
C HIS A 135 3.20 -3.47 22.63
N ALA A 136 3.99 -4.51 22.35
CA ALA A 136 4.61 -5.32 23.40
C ALA A 136 5.60 -4.52 24.27
N ALA A 137 6.44 -3.69 23.66
CA ALA A 137 7.41 -2.86 24.39
C ALA A 137 6.73 -1.80 25.28
N THR A 138 5.68 -1.15 24.77
CA THR A 138 4.94 -0.12 25.52
C THR A 138 4.15 -0.71 26.69
N THR A 139 3.52 -1.88 26.49
CA THR A 139 2.83 -2.60 27.57
C THR A 139 3.81 -3.09 28.65
N LEU A 140 4.97 -3.64 28.27
CA LEU A 140 6.01 -4.04 29.21
C LEU A 140 6.54 -2.85 30.03
N ALA A 141 6.83 -1.72 29.37
CA ALA A 141 7.28 -0.51 30.04
C ALA A 141 6.25 0.00 31.07
N ALA A 142 4.96 -0.02 30.72
CA ALA A 142 3.89 0.36 31.63
C ALA A 142 3.82 -0.56 32.87
N ILE A 143 3.97 -1.88 32.69
CA ILE A 143 4.00 -2.85 33.81
C ILE A 143 5.16 -2.57 34.75
N ILE A 144 6.36 -2.31 34.22
CA ILE A 144 7.56 -2.02 35.04
C ILE A 144 7.35 -0.76 35.87
N VAL A 145 6.77 0.30 35.29
CA VAL A 145 6.47 1.54 36.02
C VAL A 145 5.46 1.29 37.13
N VAL A 146 4.37 0.57 36.84
CA VAL A 146 3.34 0.24 37.85
C VAL A 146 3.92 -0.62 38.97
N ALA A 147 4.70 -1.65 38.64
CA ALA A 147 5.36 -2.49 39.63
C ALA A 147 6.34 -1.69 40.50
N GLY A 148 7.11 -0.77 39.91
CA GLY A 148 7.98 0.14 40.64
C GLY A 148 7.21 1.07 41.59
N CYS A 149 6.10 1.65 41.14
CA CYS A 149 5.23 2.47 42.00
C CYS A 149 4.67 1.67 43.17
N ILE A 150 4.20 0.44 42.93
CA ILE A 150 3.70 -0.45 43.99
C ILE A 150 4.82 -0.79 44.99
N ALA A 151 6.02 -1.10 44.51
CA ALA A 151 7.17 -1.37 45.37
C ALA A 151 7.53 -0.17 46.27
N LEU A 152 7.42 1.07 45.75
CA LEU A 152 7.62 2.29 46.53
C LEU A 152 6.53 2.50 47.59
N LEU A 153 5.28 2.10 47.32
CA LEU A 153 4.17 2.20 48.28
C LEU A 153 4.23 1.14 49.38
N ILE A 154 4.79 -0.04 49.08
CA ILE A 154 4.88 -1.16 50.03
C ILE A 154 6.19 -1.11 50.84
N SER A 155 7.18 -0.32 50.42
CA SER A 155 8.42 -0.16 51.17
C SER A 155 8.11 0.33 52.59
N PRO A 156 8.38 -0.47 53.64
CA PRO A 156 8.08 -0.06 55.01
C PRO A 156 8.87 1.20 55.29
N SER A 157 8.16 2.23 55.76
CA SER A 157 8.75 3.51 56.16
C SER A 157 9.96 3.19 57.02
N ILE A 158 11.16 3.59 56.57
CA ILE A 158 12.38 3.47 57.38
C ILE A 158 12.11 4.26 58.65
N THR A 159 11.73 3.57 59.72
CA THR A 159 11.56 4.18 61.04
C THR A 159 12.94 4.64 61.48
N PRO A 160 13.12 5.90 61.89
CA PRO A 160 14.44 6.40 62.28
C PRO A 160 14.77 5.91 63.70
N GLU A 161 15.11 4.63 63.84
CA GLU A 161 15.55 4.04 65.11
C GLU A 161 17.04 3.70 65.10
N VAL A 162 17.89 4.68 64.77
CA VAL A 162 19.29 4.67 65.24
C VAL A 162 19.76 6.11 65.55
N ARG A 163 18.95 6.86 66.32
CA ARG A 163 19.39 8.10 67.01
C ARG A 163 19.69 7.86 68.50
N GLY A 164 19.86 6.60 68.89
CA GLY A 164 20.20 6.18 70.27
C GLY A 164 21.71 5.94 70.49
N SER A 165 22.38 5.26 69.54
CA SER A 165 23.77 4.82 69.76
C SER A 165 24.82 5.93 69.72
N ARG A 166 24.59 7.04 69.01
CA ARG A 166 25.54 8.18 68.99
C ARG A 166 25.51 9.03 70.27
N LYS A 167 24.39 9.03 71.03
CA LYS A 167 24.32 9.76 72.30
C LYS A 167 25.03 9.03 73.44
N LYS A 168 25.14 7.70 73.37
CA LYS A 168 25.93 6.89 74.31
C LYS A 168 27.43 7.13 74.12
N LEU A 169 27.90 7.19 72.87
CA LEU A 169 29.31 7.42 72.55
C LEU A 169 29.80 8.86 72.87
N TRP A 170 28.93 9.88 72.86
CA TRP A 170 29.32 11.25 73.26
C TRP A 170 29.41 11.48 74.77
N ARG A 171 28.77 10.65 75.60
CA ARG A 171 28.81 10.78 77.07
C ARG A 171 30.02 10.12 77.72
N GLU A 172 30.68 9.19 77.03
CA GLU A 172 31.86 8.47 77.53
C GLU A 172 33.19 9.17 77.21
N SER A 173 33.20 10.17 76.32
CA SER A 173 34.42 10.89 75.91
C SER A 173 34.72 12.18 76.71
N VAL A 174 33.93 12.52 77.73
CA VAL A 174 34.08 13.79 78.49
C VAL A 174 34.64 13.56 79.91
N HIS A 175 35.02 12.32 80.29
CA HIS A 175 35.46 12.00 81.67
C HIS A 175 36.80 11.24 81.79
N LEU A 176 37.72 11.34 80.82
CA LEU A 176 39.09 10.85 80.97
C LEU A 176 40.13 11.91 80.53
N GLY A 177 40.11 13.03 81.25
CA GLY A 177 41.09 14.10 81.08
C GLY A 177 41.29 14.87 82.38
N TYR A 178 41.82 14.20 83.39
CA TYR A 178 42.70 14.71 84.46
C TYR A 178 43.52 13.54 85.02
#